data_AF-A0A7X7ZCF9-F1
#
_entry.id   AF-A0A7X7ZCF9-F1
#
_cell.length_a   1.000
_cell.length_b   1.000
_cell.length_c   1.000
_cell.angle_alpha   90.00
_cell.angle_beta   90.00
_cell.angle_gamma   90.00
#
_symmetry.space_group_name_H-M   'P 1'
#
loop_
_entity.id
_entity.type
_entity.pdbx_description
1 polymer ?
#
loop_
_entity_poly.entity_id
_entity_poly.type
_entity_poly.pdbx_seq_one_letter_code
_entity_poly.pdbx_strand_id
1 'polypeptide(L)'
;MQVASLSLFSKENVKSYIFDLLALGVIYFLPAFSHLFSFPLYLLEPMRIMVVLSVIFTDRKNAYLIAITLPVFSFLVSAHPSILKSLLITIELVANVWLFFSLKGVIENSFVRMIAAISGSKVLYYALKIFVLYSGFMAGDVIATPIYMQLIVTALLGGIIYFFSLRGKNV
;
A
#
# COMPACT_ATOMS: atom_id res chain seq x y z
N MET A 1 -30.71 1.06 36.24
CA MET A 1 -30.17 0.40 35.03
C MET A 1 -30.34 1.39 33.87
N GLN A 2 -29.30 2.16 33.53
CA GLN A 2 -29.37 3.17 32.46
C GLN A 2 -29.11 2.49 31.12
N VAL A 3 -30.08 2.58 30.21
CA VAL A 3 -29.93 2.17 28.81
C VAL A 3 -29.22 3.33 28.10
N ALA A 4 -27.94 3.14 27.78
CA ALA A 4 -27.21 4.08 26.94
C ALA A 4 -27.81 4.05 25.52
N SER A 5 -28.50 5.11 25.13
CA SER A 5 -28.91 5.32 23.74
C SER A 5 -27.66 5.66 22.93
N LEU A 6 -27.17 4.71 22.14
CA LEU A 6 -26.16 4.92 21.11
C LEU A 6 -26.75 5.85 20.04
N SER A 7 -26.62 7.16 20.21
CA SER A 7 -26.89 8.13 19.15
C SER A 7 -25.74 8.10 18.13
N LEU A 8 -25.82 7.14 17.20
CA LEU A 8 -24.82 6.99 16.13
C LEU A 8 -24.70 8.23 15.22
N PHE A 9 -25.69 9.13 15.25
CA PHE A 9 -25.81 10.30 14.38
C PHE A 9 -25.77 11.63 15.15
N SER A 10 -24.70 11.90 15.88
CA SER A 10 -24.37 13.28 16.30
C SER A 10 -23.81 14.05 15.09
N LYS A 11 -23.98 15.38 15.04
CA LYS A 11 -23.39 16.23 13.98
C LYS A 11 -21.87 16.09 13.89
N GLU A 12 -21.20 15.77 15.00
CA GLU A 12 -19.75 15.53 15.04
C GLU A 12 -19.39 14.18 14.42
N ASN A 13 -20.17 13.13 14.69
CA ASN A 13 -19.96 11.81 14.08
C ASN A 13 -20.15 11.85 12.56
N VAL A 14 -21.14 12.62 12.07
CA VAL A 14 -21.38 12.78 10.63
C VAL A 14 -20.18 13.44 9.93
N LYS A 15 -19.59 14.48 10.53
CA LYS A 15 -18.38 15.12 9.98
C LYS A 15 -17.20 14.14 9.94
N SER A 16 -17.04 13.34 11.00
CA SER A 16 -16.00 12.30 11.06
C SER A 16 -16.19 11.27 9.94
N TYR A 17 -17.40 10.71 9.79
CA TYR A 17 -17.67 9.72 8.74
C TYR A 17 -17.47 10.27 7.32
N ILE A 18 -17.85 11.52 7.06
CA ILE A 18 -17.58 12.16 5.77
C ILE A 18 -16.08 12.26 5.52
N PHE A 19 -15.31 12.66 6.53
CA PHE A 19 -13.86 12.77 6.41
C PHE A 19 -13.21 11.40 6.16
N ASP A 20 -13.64 10.37 6.89
CA ASP A 20 -13.15 9.00 6.73
C ASP A 20 -13.50 8.44 5.34
N LEU A 21 -14.72 8.70 4.85
CA LEU A 21 -15.16 8.27 3.53
C LEU A 21 -14.38 8.98 2.41
N LEU A 22 -14.12 10.28 2.56
CA LEU A 22 -13.25 11.03 1.62
C LEU A 22 -11.81 10.52 1.66
N ALA A 23 -11.26 10.24 2.84
CA ALA A 23 -9.92 9.71 3.00
C ALA A 23 -9.79 8.33 2.34
N LEU A 24 -10.75 7.43 2.57
CA LEU A 24 -10.83 6.15 1.88
C LEU A 24 -11.00 6.35 0.37
N GLY A 25 -11.85 7.28 -0.05
CA GLY A 25 -12.01 7.65 -1.46
C GLY A 25 -10.68 8.03 -2.09
N VAL A 26 -9.90 8.92 -1.48
CA VAL A 26 -8.57 9.29 -1.97
C VAL A 26 -7.65 8.06 -2.01
N ILE A 27 -7.61 7.26 -0.95
CA ILE A 27 -6.76 6.06 -0.87
C ILE A 27 -7.06 5.08 -2.03
N TYR A 28 -8.33 4.84 -2.32
CA TYR A 28 -8.77 3.86 -3.31
C TYR A 28 -8.76 4.39 -4.76
N PHE A 29 -9.00 5.69 -4.97
CA PHE A 29 -9.01 6.28 -6.30
C PHE A 29 -7.65 6.85 -6.74
N LEU A 30 -6.70 7.10 -5.83
CA LEU A 30 -5.36 7.57 -6.21
C LEU A 30 -4.65 6.68 -7.25
N PRO A 31 -4.72 5.33 -7.15
CA PRO A 31 -4.18 4.46 -8.20
C PRO A 31 -4.85 4.68 -9.56
N ALA A 32 -6.18 4.84 -9.58
CA ALA A 32 -6.92 5.10 -10.82
C ALA A 32 -6.60 6.49 -11.39
N PHE A 33 -6.50 7.51 -10.53
CA PHE A 33 -6.11 8.86 -10.93
C PHE A 33 -4.69 8.94 -11.50
N SER A 34 -3.80 8.01 -11.13
CA SER A 34 -2.44 7.97 -11.69
C SER A 34 -2.40 7.85 -13.22
N HIS A 35 -3.48 7.38 -13.85
CA HIS A 35 -3.64 7.29 -15.30
C HIS A 35 -4.20 8.57 -15.97
N LEU A 36 -4.72 9.53 -15.19
CA LEU A 36 -5.30 10.78 -15.71
C LEU A 36 -4.26 11.89 -15.93
N PHE A 37 -3.07 11.77 -15.33
CA PHE A 37 -2.03 12.78 -15.43
C PHE A 37 -1.05 12.48 -16.57
N SER A 38 -0.55 13.54 -17.22
CA SER A 38 0.44 13.45 -18.31
C SER A 38 1.78 12.90 -17.85
N PHE A 39 2.11 13.08 -16.57
CA PHE A 39 3.26 12.44 -15.94
C PHE A 39 2.87 11.01 -15.51
N PRO A 40 3.70 9.99 -15.80
CA PRO A 40 3.41 8.59 -15.48
C PRO A 40 3.49 8.32 -13.97
N LEU A 41 2.48 8.78 -13.22
CA LEU A 41 2.40 8.63 -11.76
C LEU A 41 2.39 7.17 -11.32
N TYR A 42 2.02 6.23 -12.21
CA TYR A 42 2.15 4.80 -11.95
C TYR A 42 3.60 4.37 -11.62
N LEU A 43 4.62 5.12 -12.08
CA LEU A 43 6.02 4.87 -11.75
C LEU A 43 6.35 5.16 -10.28
N LEU A 44 5.52 5.93 -9.58
CA LEU A 44 5.68 6.24 -8.16
C LEU A 44 5.13 5.14 -7.25
N GLU A 45 4.62 4.04 -7.81
CA GLU A 45 4.02 2.94 -7.06
C GLU A 45 2.91 3.42 -6.10
N PRO A 46 1.85 4.11 -6.60
CA PRO A 46 0.86 4.79 -5.76
C PRO A 46 0.20 3.87 -4.73
N MET A 47 0.02 2.59 -5.08
CA MET A 47 -0.51 1.58 -4.16
C MET A 47 0.39 1.36 -2.94
N ARG A 48 1.72 1.33 -3.13
CA ARG A 48 2.67 1.20 -2.02
C ARG A 48 2.67 2.43 -1.15
N ILE A 49 2.58 3.63 -1.73
CA ILE A 49 2.47 4.88 -0.97
C ILE A 49 1.30 4.78 -0.01
N MET A 50 0.11 4.38 -0.49
CA MET A 50 -1.07 4.24 0.36
C MET A 50 -0.91 3.19 1.46
N VAL A 51 -0.27 2.06 1.17
CA VAL A 51 0.05 1.03 2.17
C VAL A 51 1.01 1.58 3.23
N VAL A 52 2.08 2.27 2.85
CA VAL A 52 3.02 2.86 3.82
C VAL A 52 2.35 3.92 4.67
N LEU A 53 1.50 4.77 4.09
CA LEU A 53 0.70 5.72 4.87
C LEU A 53 -0.22 5.00 5.86
N SER A 54 -0.86 3.90 5.45
CA SER A 54 -1.69 3.12 6.38
C SER A 54 -0.89 2.53 7.54
N VAL A 55 0.36 2.10 7.32
CA VAL A 55 1.26 1.65 8.39
C VAL A 55 1.58 2.78 9.39
N ILE A 56 1.65 4.04 8.93
CA ILE A 56 2.01 5.20 9.78
C ILE A 56 0.81 5.78 10.53
N PHE A 57 -0.36 5.79 9.88
CA PHE A 57 -1.52 6.55 10.35
C PHE A 57 -2.66 5.66 10.87
N THR A 58 -2.58 4.34 10.73
CA THR A 58 -3.64 3.40 11.14
C THR A 58 -3.06 2.18 11.83
N ASP A 59 -3.93 1.27 12.30
CA ASP A 59 -3.52 0.02 12.93
C ASP A 59 -3.01 -1.02 11.93
N ARG A 60 -2.22 -1.98 12.43
CA ARG A 60 -1.71 -3.13 11.66
C ARG A 60 -2.79 -3.85 10.85
N LYS A 61 -3.99 -4.02 11.43
CA LYS A 61 -5.13 -4.67 10.74
C LYS A 61 -5.59 -3.86 9.53
N ASN A 62 -5.65 -2.54 9.67
CA ASN A 62 -6.06 -1.63 8.60
C ASN A 62 -5.02 -1.58 7.48
N ALA A 63 -3.73 -1.65 7.82
CA ALA A 63 -2.68 -1.74 6.81
C ALA A 63 -2.79 -3.00 5.94
N TYR A 64 -3.09 -4.16 6.54
CA TYR A 64 -3.38 -5.38 5.78
C TYR A 64 -4.67 -5.27 4.97
N LEU A 65 -5.73 -4.69 5.54
CA LEU A 65 -6.99 -4.47 4.83
C LEU A 65 -6.72 -3.68 3.54
N ILE A 66 -6.05 -2.53 3.67
CA ILE A 66 -5.70 -1.65 2.54
C ILE A 66 -4.79 -2.38 1.54
N ALA A 67 -3.77 -3.13 1.99
CA ALA A 67 -2.90 -3.88 1.09
C ALA A 67 -3.66 -4.93 0.23
N ILE A 68 -4.74 -5.50 0.77
CA ILE A 68 -5.58 -6.48 0.07
C ILE A 68 -6.58 -5.79 -0.85
N THR A 69 -7.32 -4.83 -0.33
CA THR A 69 -8.47 -4.24 -1.01
C THR A 69 -8.06 -3.26 -2.10
N LEU A 70 -6.90 -2.61 -1.97
CA LEU A 70 -6.50 -1.54 -2.88
C LEU A 70 -6.20 -2.03 -4.31
N PRO A 71 -5.47 -3.15 -4.54
CA PRO A 71 -5.34 -3.74 -5.87
C PRO A 71 -6.65 -4.28 -6.43
N VAL A 72 -7.50 -4.87 -5.58
CA VAL A 72 -8.81 -5.40 -5.97
C VAL A 72 -9.72 -4.27 -6.44
N PHE A 73 -9.80 -3.18 -5.66
CA PHE A 73 -10.60 -2.02 -6.01
C PHE A 73 -10.11 -1.34 -7.28
N SER A 74 -8.79 -1.17 -7.43
CA SER A 74 -8.21 -0.63 -8.66
C SER A 74 -8.64 -1.45 -9.88
N PHE A 75 -8.53 -2.78 -9.81
CA PHE A 75 -9.00 -3.65 -10.90
C PHE A 75 -10.50 -3.47 -11.18
N LEU A 76 -11.36 -3.42 -10.16
CA LEU A 76 -12.81 -3.28 -10.35
C LEU A 76 -13.21 -1.95 -10.98
N VAL A 77 -12.49 -0.87 -10.69
CA VAL A 77 -12.86 0.48 -11.14
C VAL A 77 -12.25 0.84 -12.48
N SER A 78 -10.98 0.51 -12.72
CA SER A 78 -10.28 0.92 -13.95
C SER A 78 -9.99 -0.23 -14.91
N ALA A 79 -10.40 -1.47 -14.58
CA ALA A 79 -9.98 -2.69 -15.27
C ALA A 79 -8.44 -2.82 -15.40
N HIS A 80 -7.70 -2.06 -14.59
CA HIS A 80 -6.26 -1.97 -14.63
C HIS A 80 -5.70 -1.92 -13.20
N PRO A 81 -4.76 -2.80 -12.83
CA PRO A 81 -4.10 -3.82 -13.66
C PRO A 81 -4.97 -5.09 -13.82
N SER A 82 -4.64 -5.98 -14.77
CA SER A 82 -5.36 -7.25 -14.99
C SER A 82 -5.46 -8.10 -13.72
N ILE A 83 -6.44 -9.01 -13.65
CA ILE A 83 -6.72 -9.82 -12.44
C ILE A 83 -5.50 -10.58 -11.90
N LEU A 84 -4.66 -11.14 -12.78
CA LEU A 84 -3.44 -11.83 -12.35
C LEU A 84 -2.39 -10.86 -11.80
N LYS A 85 -2.27 -9.68 -12.42
CA LYS A 85 -1.37 -8.63 -11.92
C LYS A 85 -1.87 -8.07 -10.59
N SER A 86 -3.18 -7.86 -10.42
CA SER A 86 -3.73 -7.38 -9.15
C SER A 86 -3.50 -8.40 -8.03
N LEU A 87 -3.62 -9.71 -8.30
CA LEU A 87 -3.28 -10.75 -7.34
C LEU A 87 -1.78 -10.74 -6.96
N LEU A 88 -0.88 -10.64 -7.94
CA LEU A 88 0.56 -10.53 -7.68
C LEU A 88 0.90 -9.30 -6.83
N ILE A 89 0.28 -8.15 -7.14
CA ILE A 89 0.46 -6.90 -6.38
C ILE A 89 -0.13 -7.02 -4.97
N THR A 90 -1.29 -7.66 -4.80
CA THR A 90 -1.84 -7.94 -3.46
C THR A 90 -0.87 -8.76 -2.63
N ILE A 91 -0.30 -9.84 -3.19
CA ILE A 91 0.70 -10.66 -2.48
C ILE A 91 1.91 -9.82 -2.10
N GLU A 92 2.41 -8.99 -3.01
CA GLU A 92 3.53 -8.08 -2.76
C GLU A 92 3.25 -7.10 -1.62
N LEU A 93 2.12 -6.38 -1.66
CA LEU A 93 1.79 -5.38 -0.66
C LEU A 93 1.53 -6.01 0.70
N VAL A 94 0.86 -7.17 0.75
CA VAL A 94 0.66 -7.92 2.00
C VAL A 94 2.01 -8.39 2.56
N ALA A 95 2.90 -8.91 1.70
CA ALA A 95 4.25 -9.30 2.11
C ALA A 95 5.05 -8.09 2.63
N ASN A 96 4.89 -6.91 2.03
CA ASN A 96 5.54 -5.70 2.49
C ASN A 96 5.10 -5.32 3.91
N VAL A 97 3.79 -5.31 4.19
CA VAL A 97 3.24 -5.06 5.53
C VAL A 97 3.72 -6.12 6.51
N TRP A 98 3.67 -7.39 6.12
CA TRP A 98 4.10 -8.50 6.96
C TRP A 98 5.58 -8.43 7.32
N LEU A 99 6.46 -8.20 6.35
CA LEU A 99 7.90 -8.04 6.55
C LEU A 99 8.20 -6.85 7.45
N PHE A 100 7.55 -5.70 7.22
CA PHE A 100 7.78 -4.50 8.02
C PHE A 100 7.52 -4.74 9.52
N PHE A 101 6.41 -5.38 9.86
CA PHE A 101 6.08 -5.68 11.26
C PHE A 101 6.91 -6.84 11.83
N SER A 102 7.27 -7.83 11.02
CA SER A 102 8.06 -8.99 11.49
C SER A 102 9.52 -8.62 11.74
N LEU A 103 10.07 -7.69 10.96
CA LEU A 103 11.44 -7.20 11.12
C LEU A 103 11.63 -6.25 12.31
N LYS A 104 10.56 -5.84 13.00
CA LYS A 104 10.64 -4.92 14.14
C LYS A 104 11.53 -5.41 15.29
N GLY A 105 11.62 -6.73 15.49
CA GLY A 105 12.49 -7.34 16.50
C GLY A 105 13.95 -7.52 16.06
N VAL A 106 14.27 -7.29 14.78
CA VAL A 106 15.62 -7.51 14.22
C VAL A 106 16.25 -6.18 13.78
N ILE A 107 15.45 -5.25 13.28
CA ILE A 107 15.88 -3.96 12.75
C ILE A 107 15.14 -2.84 13.49
N GLU A 108 15.81 -2.21 14.44
CA GLU A 108 15.25 -1.11 15.23
C GLU A 108 14.95 0.11 14.35
N ASN A 109 15.89 0.45 13.46
CA ASN A 109 15.77 1.61 12.57
C ASN A 109 14.61 1.43 11.56
N SER A 110 13.56 2.24 11.71
CA SER A 110 12.36 2.23 10.88
C SER A 110 12.63 2.52 9.40
N PHE A 111 13.65 3.33 9.08
CA PHE A 111 14.10 3.58 7.70
C PHE A 111 14.55 2.28 7.03
N VAL A 112 15.53 1.61 7.64
CA VAL A 112 16.14 0.39 7.12
C VAL A 112 15.12 -0.74 7.08
N ARG A 113 14.26 -0.83 8.10
CA ARG A 113 13.18 -1.81 8.18
C ARG A 113 12.18 -1.68 7.04
N MET A 114 11.79 -0.46 6.66
CA MET A 114 10.91 -0.24 5.51
C MET A 114 11.60 -0.53 4.18
N ILE A 115 12.85 -0.12 4.00
CA ILE A 115 13.62 -0.48 2.79
C ILE A 115 13.71 -2.00 2.65
N ALA A 116 14.10 -2.70 3.71
CA ALA A 116 14.21 -4.16 3.71
C ALA A 116 12.86 -4.83 3.40
N ALA A 117 11.77 -4.33 3.97
CA ALA A 117 10.43 -4.83 3.69
C ALA A 117 10.01 -4.59 2.22
N ILE A 118 10.34 -3.45 1.63
CA ILE A 118 10.02 -3.12 0.23
C ILE A 118 10.85 -3.99 -0.72
N SER A 119 12.16 -4.08 -0.49
CA SER A 119 13.05 -4.91 -1.29
C SER A 119 12.65 -6.39 -1.20
N GLY A 120 12.39 -6.90 0.01
CA GLY A 120 11.97 -8.28 0.21
C GLY A 120 10.64 -8.61 -0.46
N SER A 121 9.64 -7.73 -0.36
CA SER A 121 8.36 -7.94 -1.05
C SER A 121 8.51 -7.90 -2.57
N LYS A 122 9.39 -7.03 -3.10
CA LYS A 122 9.66 -6.95 -4.54
C LYS A 122 10.36 -8.20 -5.07
N VAL A 123 11.32 -8.75 -4.32
CA VAL A 123 11.96 -10.01 -4.69
C VAL A 123 10.92 -11.12 -4.80
N LEU A 124 10.00 -11.20 -3.83
CA LEU A 124 8.88 -12.15 -3.89
C LEU A 124 7.97 -11.91 -5.10
N TYR A 125 7.61 -10.64 -5.37
CA TYR A 125 6.82 -10.27 -6.55
C TYR A 125 7.47 -10.73 -7.85
N TYR A 126 8.76 -10.43 -8.05
CA TYR A 126 9.45 -10.81 -9.27
C TYR A 126 9.60 -12.33 -9.40
N ALA A 127 9.87 -13.04 -8.31
CA ALA A 127 9.91 -14.51 -8.31
C ALA A 127 8.57 -15.11 -8.77
N LEU A 128 7.45 -14.63 -8.22
CA LEU A 128 6.11 -15.09 -8.61
C LEU A 128 5.75 -14.66 -10.03
N LYS A 129 6.10 -13.43 -10.43
CA LYS A 129 5.85 -12.93 -11.78
C LYS A 129 6.59 -13.77 -12.83
N ILE A 130 7.85 -14.12 -12.57
CA ILE A 130 8.63 -15.00 -13.42
C ILE A 130 7.92 -16.35 -13.60
N PHE A 131 7.45 -16.95 -12.51
CA PHE A 131 6.70 -18.21 -12.56
C PHE A 131 5.45 -18.10 -13.45
N VAL A 132 4.64 -17.04 -13.27
CA VAL A 132 3.40 -16.82 -14.03
C VAL A 132 3.66 -16.54 -15.53
N LEU A 133 4.77 -15.87 -15.85
CA LEU A 133 5.18 -15.63 -17.24
C LEU A 133 5.60 -16.95 -17.92
N TYR A 134 6.41 -17.77 -17.25
CA TYR A 134 6.88 -19.04 -17.83
C TYR A 134 5.78 -20.10 -17.92
N SER A 135 4.75 -20.04 -17.08
CA SER A 135 3.59 -20.94 -17.20
C SER A 135 2.63 -20.53 -18.33
N GLY A 136 2.88 -19.41 -19.03
CA GLY A 136 2.05 -18.93 -20.14
C GLY A 136 0.74 -18.27 -19.71
N PHE A 137 0.51 -18.03 -18.41
CA PHE A 137 -0.72 -17.38 -17.91
C PHE A 137 -0.71 -15.85 -18.14
N MET A 138 0.46 -15.26 -18.36
CA MET A 138 0.62 -13.83 -18.63
C MET A 138 1.74 -13.58 -19.63
N ALA A 139 1.64 -12.50 -20.40
CA ALA A 139 2.68 -12.02 -21.30
C ALA A 139 3.18 -10.61 -20.88
N GLY A 140 4.40 -10.28 -21.28
CA GLY A 140 5.04 -8.97 -21.07
C GLY A 140 6.38 -9.06 -20.36
N ASP A 141 6.98 -7.90 -20.10
CA ASP A 141 8.33 -7.82 -19.53
C ASP A 141 8.37 -8.18 -18.06
N VAL A 142 9.43 -8.88 -17.63
CA VAL A 142 9.70 -9.20 -16.23
C VAL A 142 9.83 -7.91 -15.41
N ILE A 143 10.60 -6.94 -15.92
CA ILE A 143 10.80 -5.64 -15.27
C ILE A 143 10.12 -4.58 -16.12
N ALA A 144 8.96 -4.10 -15.65
CA ALA A 144 8.20 -3.04 -16.33
C ALA A 144 8.55 -1.63 -15.82
N THR A 145 8.92 -1.51 -14.55
CA THR A 145 9.26 -0.22 -13.91
C THR A 145 10.77 -0.02 -13.91
N PRO A 146 11.31 1.13 -14.36
CA PRO A 146 12.74 1.38 -14.33
C PRO A 146 13.32 1.26 -12.91
N ILE A 147 14.46 0.59 -12.77
CA ILE A 147 15.08 0.28 -11.46
C ILE A 147 15.35 1.56 -10.66
N TYR A 148 15.79 2.64 -11.31
CA TYR A 148 16.06 3.91 -10.63
C TYR A 148 14.80 4.49 -9.98
N MET A 149 13.62 4.38 -10.61
CA MET A 149 12.35 4.84 -10.02
C MET A 149 12.02 4.03 -8.78
N GLN A 150 12.24 2.71 -8.82
CA GLN A 150 11.99 1.83 -7.68
C GLN A 150 12.89 2.19 -6.49
N LEU A 151 14.18 2.48 -6.75
CA LEU A 151 15.12 2.90 -5.71
C LEU A 151 14.74 4.25 -5.10
N ILE A 152 14.38 5.23 -5.93
CA ILE A 152 13.95 6.56 -5.48
C ILE A 152 12.70 6.44 -4.60
N VAL A 153 11.66 5.73 -5.06
CA VAL A 153 10.42 5.55 -4.30
C VAL A 153 10.68 4.81 -2.99
N THR A 154 11.51 3.77 -3.01
CA THR A 154 11.88 3.00 -1.81
C THR A 154 12.59 3.89 -0.79
N ALA A 155 13.55 4.70 -1.22
CA ALA A 155 14.26 5.64 -0.35
C ALA A 155 13.33 6.73 0.21
N LEU A 156 12.42 7.29 -0.63
CA LEU A 156 11.44 8.27 -0.20
C LEU A 156 10.49 7.71 0.85
N LEU A 157 9.94 6.52 0.64
CA LEU A 157 9.03 5.87 1.59
C LEU A 157 9.73 5.48 2.89
N GLY A 158 10.99 5.01 2.80
CA GLY A 158 11.85 4.84 3.96
C GLY A 158 12.03 6.14 4.74
N GLY A 159 12.31 7.25 4.05
CA GLY A 159 12.48 8.57 4.66
C GLY A 159 11.22 9.06 5.35
N ILE A 160 10.05 8.88 4.72
CA ILE A 160 8.74 9.25 5.28
C ILE A 160 8.50 8.49 6.59
N ILE A 161 8.68 7.16 6.61
CA ILE A 161 8.42 6.38 7.82
C ILE A 161 9.37 6.75 8.96
N TYR A 162 10.64 7.02 8.63
CA TYR A 162 11.65 7.42 9.59
C TYR A 162 11.32 8.77 10.22
N PHE A 163 10.93 9.75 9.42
CA PHE A 163 10.50 11.06 9.89
C PHE A 163 9.32 10.97 10.88
N PHE A 164 8.34 10.13 10.61
CA PHE A 164 7.20 9.93 11.52
C PHE A 164 7.57 9.14 12.78
N SER A 165 8.50 8.20 12.68
CA SER A 165 9.06 7.47 13.82
C SER A 165 9.80 8.40 14.79
N LEU A 166 10.56 9.38 14.27
CA LEU A 166 11.22 10.40 15.09
C LEU A 166 10.24 11.31 15.87
N ARG A 167 9.02 11.49 15.36
CA ARG A 167 7.96 12.26 16.04
C ARG A 167 7.26 11.50 17.17
N GLY A 168 7.81 10.36 17.61
CA GLY A 168 7.28 9.58 18.73
C GLY A 168 6.05 8.74 18.38
N LYS A 169 5.70 8.60 17.09
CA LYS A 169 4.74 7.58 16.69
C LYS A 169 5.40 6.21 16.79
N ASN A 170 4.75 5.28 17.49
CA ASN A 170 5.19 3.90 17.60
C ASN A 170 5.00 3.15 16.26
N VAL A 171 5.93 3.36 15.32
CA VAL A 171 5.99 2.69 14.01
C VAL A 171 7.04 1.57 14.01
#